data_AF-A0A537G8J3-F1
#
_entry.id   AF-A0A537G8J3-F1
#
_cell.length_a   1.000
_cell.length_b   1.000
_cell.length_c   1.000
_cell.angle_alpha   90.00
_cell.angle_beta   90.00
_cell.angle_gamma   90.00
#
_symmetry.space_group_name_H-M   'P 1'
#
loop_
_entity.id
_entity.type
_entity.pdbx_description
1 polymer ?
#
loop_
_entity_poly.entity_id
_entity_poly.type
_entity_poly.pdbx_seq_one_letter_code
_entity_poly.pdbx_strand_id
1 'polypeptide(L)'
;MRINRKTAGDKTYFLVSELGPSFHKASKDLGFVETVDGFARVFDANTQHIDQIFARFVSFAEEMILQAAGARPVPWDKALLSFLERISGENIDWWLAGSAALAIRGVDLVPRDLDIITDESGARQLGLVLSDWLVEPVQESHGWIARWFGRAFAQARIEWVGDVEKWVDDRGPSDFGPAARAGLQTVRWNGYKINVPPLEIQLAVCERRGLKDRAKRVQQALGSNSR
;
A
#
# COMPACT_ATOMS: atom_id res chain seq x y z
N MET A 1 22.06 -7.65 -7.30
CA MET A 1 21.45 -6.47 -6.63
C MET A 1 22.19 -6.23 -5.34
N ARG A 2 22.63 -5.00 -5.11
CA ARG A 2 23.35 -4.61 -3.89
C ARG A 2 22.58 -3.52 -3.18
N ILE A 3 22.45 -3.64 -1.86
CA ILE A 3 21.73 -2.67 -1.02
C ILE A 3 22.72 -2.03 -0.07
N ASN A 4 22.75 -0.70 -0.03
CA ASN A 4 23.57 0.04 0.92
C ASN A 4 22.77 1.21 1.50
N ARG A 5 23.20 1.71 2.66
CA ARG A 5 22.74 2.98 3.20
C ARG A 5 23.80 4.04 3.01
N LYS A 6 23.38 5.23 2.59
CA LYS A 6 24.20 6.43 2.56
C LYS A 6 23.50 7.52 3.37
N THR A 7 24.24 8.27 4.17
CA THR A 7 23.70 9.45 4.87
C THR A 7 24.52 10.65 4.41
N ALA A 8 23.85 11.71 3.98
CA ALA A 8 24.49 12.93 3.51
C ALA A 8 23.64 14.13 3.93
N GLY A 9 24.20 15.00 4.75
CA GLY A 9 23.47 16.11 5.36
C GLY A 9 22.33 15.61 6.24
N ASP A 10 21.14 16.16 6.02
CA ASP A 10 19.90 15.84 6.72
C ASP A 10 19.13 14.67 6.10
N LYS A 11 19.69 13.98 5.09
CA LYS A 11 19.03 12.87 4.39
C LYS A 11 19.77 11.54 4.54
N THR A 12 18.99 10.47 4.64
CA THR A 12 19.45 9.09 4.46
C THR A 12 18.83 8.47 3.23
N TYR A 13 19.64 7.69 2.51
CA TYR A 13 19.32 7.05 1.26
C TYR A 13 19.43 5.54 1.45
N PHE A 14 18.35 4.81 1.19
CA PHE A 14 18.39 3.36 1.01
C PHE A 14 18.60 3.09 -0.47
N LEU A 15 19.83 2.79 -0.84
CA LEU A 15 20.27 2.65 -2.22
C LEU A 15 20.20 1.18 -2.66
N VAL A 16 19.60 0.95 -3.82
CA VAL A 16 19.61 -0.31 -4.56
C VAL A 16 20.38 -0.10 -5.85
N SER A 17 21.53 -0.76 -5.95
CA SER A 17 22.41 -0.74 -7.12
C SER A 17 22.50 -2.13 -7.77
N GLU A 18 23.13 -2.20 -8.94
CA GLU A 18 23.28 -3.44 -9.72
C GLU A 18 21.92 -4.13 -9.99
N LEU A 19 20.90 -3.30 -10.26
CA LEU A 19 19.56 -3.75 -10.59
C LEU A 19 19.42 -3.89 -12.11
N GLY A 20 19.01 -5.07 -12.57
CA GLY A 20 18.80 -5.34 -13.99
C GLY A 20 17.75 -4.40 -14.62
N PRO A 21 17.91 -3.98 -15.89
CA PRO A 21 17.00 -3.03 -16.55
C PRO A 21 15.52 -3.42 -16.52
N SER A 22 15.22 -4.73 -16.53
CA SER A 22 13.86 -5.27 -16.44
C SER A 22 13.11 -4.86 -15.16
N PHE A 23 13.82 -4.48 -14.09
CA PHE A 23 13.23 -4.12 -12.80
C PHE A 23 13.15 -2.61 -12.55
N HIS A 24 13.72 -1.78 -13.43
CA HIS A 24 13.77 -0.33 -13.24
C HIS A 24 12.38 0.30 -13.17
N LYS A 25 11.45 -0.16 -14.02
CA LYS A 25 10.06 0.30 -13.97
C LYS A 25 9.42 -0.06 -12.62
N ALA A 26 9.61 -1.28 -12.14
CA ALA A 26 9.05 -1.71 -10.86
C ALA A 26 9.60 -0.87 -9.68
N SER A 27 10.90 -0.55 -9.69
CA SER A 27 11.49 0.35 -8.69
C SER A 27 10.90 1.76 -8.75
N LYS A 28 10.68 2.31 -9.95
CA LYS A 28 10.02 3.62 -10.11
C LYS A 28 8.57 3.58 -9.62
N ASP A 29 7.81 2.54 -9.96
CA ASP A 29 6.45 2.33 -9.48
C ASP A 29 6.39 2.17 -7.94
N LEU A 30 7.47 1.66 -7.32
CA LEU A 30 7.66 1.58 -5.87
C LEU A 30 8.07 2.92 -5.22
N GLY A 31 8.20 4.00 -6.00
CA GLY A 31 8.59 5.32 -5.50
C GLY A 31 10.10 5.50 -5.30
N PHE A 32 10.93 4.67 -5.92
CA PHE A 32 12.37 4.86 -5.88
C PHE A 32 12.77 5.97 -6.85
N VAL A 33 13.62 6.87 -6.40
CA VAL A 33 14.20 7.94 -7.22
C VAL A 33 15.46 7.41 -7.89
N GLU A 34 15.59 7.69 -9.18
CA GLU A 34 16.80 7.35 -9.94
C GLU A 34 17.95 8.29 -9.57
N THR A 35 19.13 7.71 -9.38
CA THR A 35 20.35 8.39 -8.95
C THR A 35 21.52 7.91 -9.80
N VAL A 36 22.66 8.59 -9.72
CA VAL A 36 23.90 8.16 -10.41
C VAL A 36 24.37 6.76 -9.98
N ASP A 37 24.04 6.36 -8.75
CA ASP A 37 24.51 5.10 -8.14
C ASP A 37 23.45 3.97 -8.25
N GLY A 38 22.29 4.21 -8.87
CA GLY A 38 21.15 3.28 -8.92
C GLY A 38 19.83 3.91 -8.48
N PHE A 39 19.01 3.18 -7.73
CA PHE A 39 17.69 3.63 -7.27
C PHE A 39 17.66 3.82 -5.76
N ALA A 40 17.12 4.93 -5.28
CA ALA A 40 17.11 5.25 -3.85
C ALA A 40 15.70 5.53 -3.31
N ARG A 41 15.47 5.10 -2.07
CA ARG A 41 14.47 5.71 -1.19
C ARG A 41 15.13 6.70 -0.26
N VAL A 42 14.53 7.86 -0.09
CA VAL A 42 15.12 9.00 0.64
C VAL A 42 14.25 9.34 1.84
N PHE A 43 14.89 9.48 2.99
CA PHE A 43 14.25 9.81 4.27
C PHE A 43 15.09 10.83 5.03
N ASP A 44 14.53 11.44 6.07
CA ASP A 44 15.30 12.32 6.95
C ASP A 44 16.30 11.51 7.80
N ALA A 45 17.51 12.03 7.95
CA ALA A 45 18.60 11.34 8.66
C ALA A 45 18.31 11.12 10.16
N ASN A 46 17.45 11.94 10.76
CA ASN A 46 17.01 11.83 12.16
C ASN A 46 15.76 10.96 12.33
N THR A 47 15.31 10.27 11.28
CA THR A 47 14.16 9.36 11.33
C THR A 47 14.33 8.32 12.44
N GLN A 48 13.31 8.19 13.28
CA GLN A 48 13.31 7.24 14.38
C GLN A 48 13.41 5.80 13.85
N HIS A 49 14.19 4.95 14.54
CA HIS A 49 14.37 3.53 14.19
C HIS A 49 14.95 3.24 12.80
N ILE A 50 15.59 4.23 12.16
CA ILE A 50 16.08 4.10 10.77
C ILE A 50 17.05 2.94 10.56
N ASP A 51 17.84 2.55 11.57
CA ASP A 51 18.73 1.37 11.51
C ASP A 51 17.93 0.06 11.38
N GLN A 52 16.88 -0.09 12.20
CA GLN A 52 16.01 -1.28 12.18
C GLN A 52 15.23 -1.37 10.86
N ILE A 53 14.68 -0.24 10.41
CA ILE A 53 13.96 -0.14 9.14
C ILE A 53 14.90 -0.45 7.98
N PHE A 54 16.13 0.05 7.99
CA PHE A 54 17.12 -0.27 6.97
C PHE A 54 17.46 -1.77 6.94
N ALA A 55 17.64 -2.41 8.10
CA ALA A 55 17.90 -3.85 8.16
C ALA A 55 16.73 -4.67 7.58
N ARG A 56 15.49 -4.24 7.81
CA ARG A 56 14.29 -4.83 7.20
C ARG A 56 14.26 -4.62 5.70
N PHE A 57 14.55 -3.39 5.25
CA PHE A 57 14.63 -3.07 3.83
C PHE A 57 15.67 -3.94 3.12
N VAL A 58 16.86 -4.12 3.70
CA VAL A 58 17.90 -5.03 3.16
C VAL A 58 17.36 -6.46 3.01
N SER A 59 16.56 -6.91 3.97
CA SER A 59 16.00 -8.27 3.97
C SER A 59 14.92 -8.49 2.90
N PHE A 60 14.21 -7.44 2.47
CA PHE A 60 12.99 -7.59 1.68
C PHE A 60 12.92 -6.75 0.40
N ALA A 61 13.84 -5.83 0.14
CA ALA A 61 13.78 -5.00 -1.05
C ALA A 61 13.83 -5.83 -2.34
N GLU A 62 14.58 -6.94 -2.36
CA GLU A 62 14.62 -7.83 -3.53
C GLU A 62 13.25 -8.43 -3.81
N GLU A 63 12.66 -9.07 -2.79
CA GLU A 63 11.35 -9.70 -2.90
C GLU A 63 10.29 -8.66 -3.29
N MET A 64 10.29 -7.49 -2.66
CA MET A 64 9.37 -6.40 -2.96
C MET A 64 9.49 -5.92 -4.41
N ILE A 65 10.71 -5.79 -4.95
CA ILE A 65 10.94 -5.41 -6.36
C ILE A 65 10.50 -6.52 -7.31
N LEU A 66 10.81 -7.78 -7.00
CA LEU A 66 10.44 -8.93 -7.82
C LEU A 66 8.91 -9.11 -7.87
N GLN A 67 8.22 -8.93 -6.74
CA GLN A 67 6.77 -8.93 -6.66
C GLN A 67 6.15 -7.76 -7.45
N ALA A 68 6.68 -6.55 -7.30
CA ALA A 68 6.21 -5.38 -8.05
C ALA A 68 6.41 -5.54 -9.57
N ALA A 69 7.48 -6.22 -9.99
CA ALA A 69 7.76 -6.55 -11.38
C ALA A 69 6.93 -7.72 -11.94
N GLY A 70 6.15 -8.43 -11.09
CA GLY A 70 5.44 -9.64 -11.48
C GLY A 70 6.33 -10.85 -11.72
N ALA A 71 7.61 -10.78 -11.33
CA ALA A 71 8.56 -11.89 -11.43
C ALA A 71 8.38 -12.92 -10.29
N ARG A 72 7.73 -12.51 -9.20
CA ARG A 72 7.30 -13.40 -8.10
C ARG A 72 5.81 -13.21 -7.80
N PRO A 73 5.10 -14.28 -7.42
CA PRO A 73 3.71 -14.16 -7.02
C PRO A 73 3.60 -13.35 -5.72
N VAL A 74 2.49 -12.63 -5.57
CA VAL A 74 2.19 -11.87 -4.35
C VAL A 74 1.24 -12.68 -3.48
N PRO A 75 1.68 -13.21 -2.33
CA PRO A 75 0.84 -13.92 -1.37
C PRO A 75 -0.02 -12.93 -0.56
N TRP A 76 -0.86 -12.18 -1.25
CA TRP A 76 -1.66 -11.07 -0.71
C TRP A 76 -2.66 -11.52 0.36
N ASP A 77 -3.18 -12.74 0.24
CA ASP A 77 -4.10 -13.36 1.20
C ASP A 77 -3.41 -13.65 2.53
N LYS A 78 -2.19 -14.21 2.49
CA LYS A 78 -1.36 -14.43 3.68
C LYS A 78 -0.94 -13.12 4.33
N ALA A 79 -0.58 -12.13 3.51
CA ALA A 79 -0.26 -10.80 3.99
C ALA A 79 -1.46 -10.16 4.70
N LEU A 80 -2.66 -10.27 4.12
CA LEU A 80 -3.88 -9.72 4.70
C LEU A 80 -4.26 -10.43 6.00
N LEU A 81 -4.14 -11.76 6.05
CA LEU A 81 -4.35 -12.51 7.28
C LEU A 81 -3.36 -12.08 8.37
N SER A 82 -2.07 -12.00 8.03
CA SER A 82 -1.02 -11.57 8.98
C SER A 82 -1.30 -10.15 9.49
N PHE A 83 -1.69 -9.23 8.61
CA PHE A 83 -2.09 -7.87 8.98
C PHE A 83 -3.27 -7.89 9.97
N LEU A 84 -4.35 -8.60 9.66
CA LEU A 84 -5.55 -8.70 10.50
C LEU A 84 -5.28 -9.30 11.88
N GLU A 85 -4.43 -10.33 11.95
CA GLU A 85 -3.98 -10.91 13.22
C GLU A 85 -3.19 -9.89 14.04
N ARG A 86 -2.28 -9.15 13.38
CA ARG A 86 -1.38 -8.19 14.02
C ARG A 86 -2.11 -6.98 14.59
N ILE A 87 -3.16 -6.51 13.94
CA ILE A 87 -3.98 -5.37 14.41
C ILE A 87 -5.18 -5.80 15.25
N SER A 88 -5.33 -7.09 15.56
CA SER A 88 -6.47 -7.60 16.31
C SER A 88 -6.46 -7.06 17.73
N GLY A 89 -7.57 -6.45 18.16
CA GLY A 89 -7.68 -5.81 19.48
C GLY A 89 -7.16 -4.38 19.54
N GLU A 90 -6.53 -3.89 18.47
CA GLU A 90 -6.12 -2.49 18.36
C GLU A 90 -7.31 -1.60 17.98
N ASN A 91 -7.37 -0.40 18.56
CA ASN A 91 -8.40 0.58 18.23
C ASN A 91 -7.96 1.43 17.03
N ILE A 92 -8.03 0.85 15.83
CA ILE A 92 -7.64 1.51 14.58
C ILE A 92 -8.89 1.61 13.69
N ASP A 93 -9.27 2.83 13.30
CA ASP A 93 -10.31 3.04 12.29
C ASP A 93 -9.69 2.93 10.90
N TRP A 94 -10.01 1.88 10.15
CA TRP A 94 -9.42 1.63 8.84
C TRP A 94 -10.38 0.92 7.89
N TRP A 95 -10.04 0.99 6.60
CA TRP A 95 -10.66 0.14 5.57
C TRP A 95 -9.62 -0.32 4.54
N LEU A 96 -9.92 -1.46 3.90
CA LEU A 96 -9.13 -2.00 2.81
C LEU A 96 -9.58 -1.35 1.50
N ALA A 97 -8.67 -0.80 0.71
CA ALA A 97 -8.95 -0.21 -0.60
C ALA A 97 -8.30 -1.02 -1.73
N GLY A 98 -8.40 -0.50 -2.96
CA GLY A 98 -7.67 -1.02 -4.10
C GLY A 98 -8.04 -2.45 -4.48
N SER A 99 -7.06 -3.17 -5.04
CA SER A 99 -7.31 -4.49 -5.62
C SER A 99 -7.61 -5.58 -4.59
N ALA A 100 -7.06 -5.47 -3.38
CA ALA A 100 -7.34 -6.41 -2.30
C ALA A 100 -8.80 -6.33 -1.84
N ALA A 101 -9.37 -5.12 -1.75
CA ALA A 101 -10.78 -4.90 -1.44
C ALA A 101 -11.74 -5.51 -2.47
N LEU A 102 -11.33 -5.59 -3.74
CA LEU A 102 -12.07 -6.29 -4.79
C LEU A 102 -11.92 -7.81 -4.65
N ALA A 103 -10.69 -8.30 -4.42
CA ALA A 103 -10.40 -9.72 -4.33
C ALA A 103 -11.16 -10.40 -3.17
N ILE A 104 -11.22 -9.76 -1.99
CA ILE A 104 -11.97 -10.33 -0.85
C ILE A 104 -13.49 -10.40 -1.07
N ARG A 105 -14.01 -9.71 -2.10
CA ARG A 105 -15.40 -9.80 -2.54
C ARG A 105 -15.65 -10.90 -3.58
N GLY A 106 -14.61 -11.67 -3.92
CA GLY A 106 -14.70 -12.71 -4.95
C GLY A 106 -14.56 -12.18 -6.38
N VAL A 107 -14.15 -10.92 -6.57
CA VAL A 107 -13.73 -10.46 -7.90
C VAL A 107 -12.42 -11.16 -8.25
N ASP A 108 -12.40 -11.92 -9.34
CA ASP A 108 -11.19 -12.62 -9.80
C ASP A 108 -10.10 -11.60 -10.16
N LEU A 109 -9.21 -11.30 -9.22
CA LEU A 109 -8.08 -10.40 -9.36
C LEU A 109 -6.98 -10.88 -8.42
N VAL A 110 -5.72 -10.66 -8.81
CA VAL A 110 -4.56 -10.89 -7.94
C VAL A 110 -4.00 -9.53 -7.51
N PRO A 111 -4.23 -9.12 -6.25
CA PRO A 111 -3.61 -7.93 -5.67
C PRO A 111 -2.09 -7.99 -5.72
N ARG A 112 -1.46 -6.81 -5.82
CA ARG A 112 0.01 -6.68 -5.80
C ARG A 112 0.54 -6.15 -4.47
N ASP A 113 -0.37 -5.74 -3.61
CA ASP A 113 -0.17 -5.02 -2.36
C ASP A 113 -1.51 -4.98 -1.60
N LEU A 114 -1.44 -4.55 -0.34
CA LEU A 114 -2.58 -4.16 0.47
C LEU A 114 -2.57 -2.64 0.64
N ASP A 115 -3.68 -2.00 0.26
CA ASP A 115 -3.91 -0.57 0.43
C ASP A 115 -4.80 -0.35 1.65
N ILE A 116 -4.25 0.14 2.75
CA ILE A 116 -4.97 0.42 3.99
C ILE A 116 -5.20 1.92 4.11
N ILE A 117 -6.44 2.33 4.37
CA ILE A 117 -6.75 3.74 4.57
C ILE A 117 -7.22 3.94 6.00
N THR A 118 -6.74 4.99 6.65
CA THR A 118 -7.00 5.28 8.06
C THR A 118 -6.95 6.79 8.33
N ASP A 119 -7.12 7.19 9.59
CA ASP A 119 -6.93 8.57 10.03
C ASP A 119 -5.48 8.80 10.53
N GLU A 120 -5.18 10.01 11.00
CA GLU A 120 -3.86 10.34 11.58
C GLU A 120 -3.51 9.43 12.76
N SER A 121 -4.47 9.13 13.63
CA SER A 121 -4.26 8.30 14.83
C SER A 121 -3.93 6.86 14.43
N GLY A 122 -4.71 6.29 13.52
CA GLY A 122 -4.52 4.95 13.02
C GLY A 122 -3.23 4.80 12.22
N ALA A 123 -2.84 5.80 11.42
CA ALA A 123 -1.56 5.75 10.70
C ALA A 123 -0.35 5.68 11.64
N ARG A 124 -0.39 6.45 12.73
CA ARG A 124 0.64 6.39 13.79
C ARG A 124 0.60 5.08 14.55
N GLN A 125 -0.60 4.59 14.92
CA GLN A 125 -0.75 3.33 15.62
C GLN A 125 -0.27 2.13 14.78
N LEU A 126 -0.57 2.12 13.48
CA LEU A 126 -0.02 1.13 12.55
C LEU A 126 1.51 1.17 12.52
N GLY A 127 2.13 2.36 12.59
CA GLY A 127 3.59 2.48 12.72
C GLY A 127 4.17 1.82 13.96
N LEU A 128 3.45 1.85 15.08
CA LEU A 128 3.86 1.20 16.32
C LEU A 128 3.64 -0.32 16.26
N VAL A 129 2.43 -0.73 15.88
CA VAL A 129 2.00 -2.14 15.82
C VAL A 129 2.78 -2.94 14.76
N LEU A 130 3.13 -2.30 13.65
CA LEU A 130 3.88 -2.90 12.54
C LEU A 130 5.37 -2.51 12.55
N SER A 131 5.89 -1.99 13.66
CA SER A 131 7.25 -1.45 13.76
C SER A 131 8.35 -2.41 13.30
N ASP A 132 8.18 -3.71 13.54
CA ASP A 132 9.09 -4.78 13.12
C ASP A 132 8.86 -5.28 11.68
N TRP A 133 7.87 -4.74 10.97
CA TRP A 133 7.58 -5.01 9.55
C TRP A 133 7.90 -3.81 8.66
N LEU A 134 8.19 -2.65 9.23
CA LEU A 134 8.52 -1.43 8.48
C LEU A 134 9.73 -1.65 7.57
N VAL A 135 9.55 -1.34 6.29
CA VAL A 135 10.63 -1.24 5.29
C VAL A 135 10.89 0.22 4.91
N GLU A 136 9.98 1.11 5.31
CA GLU A 136 10.09 2.56 5.21
C GLU A 136 9.48 3.17 6.48
N PRO A 137 9.97 4.33 6.94
CA PRO A 137 9.39 5.01 8.08
C PRO A 137 7.96 5.48 7.80
N VAL A 138 7.17 5.54 8.87
CA VAL A 138 5.91 6.27 8.87
C VAL A 138 6.23 7.76 8.95
N GLN A 139 5.76 8.53 7.98
CA GLN A 139 6.14 9.93 7.84
C GLN A 139 4.98 10.80 7.37
N GLU A 140 5.05 12.08 7.76
CA GLU A 140 4.19 13.09 7.16
C GLU A 140 4.57 13.29 5.69
N SER A 141 3.55 13.49 4.86
CA SER A 141 3.66 13.81 3.45
C SER A 141 3.02 15.19 3.22
N HIS A 142 3.74 16.07 2.54
CA HIS A 142 3.27 17.43 2.23
C HIS A 142 3.00 17.57 0.73
N GLY A 143 1.89 18.21 0.38
CA GLY A 143 1.49 18.41 -1.02
C GLY A 143 1.08 17.11 -1.74
N TRP A 144 0.66 16.10 -0.99
CA TRP A 144 0.23 14.80 -1.50
C TRP A 144 -1.23 14.50 -1.16
N ILE A 145 -1.75 13.37 -1.61
CA ILE A 145 -3.16 12.96 -1.44
C ILE A 145 -3.54 12.66 0.02
N ALA A 146 -2.56 12.49 0.90
CA ALA A 146 -2.77 12.19 2.30
C ALA A 146 -1.61 12.75 3.13
N ARG A 147 -1.90 13.06 4.40
CA ARG A 147 -0.92 13.65 5.31
C ARG A 147 0.06 12.62 5.87
N TRP A 148 -0.33 11.36 6.01
CA TRP A 148 0.54 10.31 6.53
C TRP A 148 0.72 9.20 5.52
N PHE A 149 1.94 8.66 5.46
CA PHE A 149 2.27 7.46 4.70
C PHE A 149 3.04 6.48 5.56
N GLY A 150 2.77 5.19 5.39
CA GLY A 150 3.62 4.14 5.92
C GLY A 150 3.68 2.95 4.97
N ARG A 151 4.80 2.23 5.03
CA ARG A 151 5.02 1.01 4.25
C ARG A 151 5.73 -0.05 5.07
N ALA A 152 5.08 -1.20 5.14
CA ALA A 152 5.59 -2.41 5.75
C ALA A 152 5.67 -3.53 4.70
N PHE A 153 6.41 -4.59 5.05
CA PHE A 153 6.45 -5.81 4.27
C PHE A 153 6.24 -7.02 5.16
N ALA A 154 5.19 -7.78 4.87
CA ALA A 154 4.91 -9.07 5.46
C ALA A 154 4.28 -9.95 4.37
N GLN A 155 5.10 -10.82 3.78
CA GLN A 155 4.80 -11.68 2.63
C GLN A 155 4.45 -10.92 1.33
N ALA A 156 3.72 -9.81 1.42
CA ALA A 156 3.47 -8.81 0.40
C ALA A 156 3.67 -7.40 0.97
N ARG A 157 3.66 -6.42 0.09
CA ARG A 157 3.71 -5.00 0.48
C ARG A 157 2.39 -4.58 1.13
N ILE A 158 2.50 -3.91 2.27
CA ILE A 158 1.38 -3.32 3.01
C ILE A 158 1.64 -1.82 3.07
N GLU A 159 0.76 -1.04 2.45
CA GLU A 159 0.84 0.42 2.45
C GLU A 159 -0.35 0.99 3.20
N TRP A 160 -0.13 2.10 3.88
CA TRP A 160 -1.22 2.88 4.40
C TRP A 160 -1.04 4.35 4.17
N VAL A 161 -2.19 5.00 4.00
CA VAL A 161 -2.31 6.45 4.05
C VAL A 161 -3.24 6.84 5.18
N GLY A 162 -2.84 7.87 5.92
CA GLY A 162 -3.59 8.45 7.02
C GLY A 162 -4.00 9.89 6.72
N ASP A 163 -5.23 10.24 7.07
CA ASP A 163 -5.77 11.59 6.91
C ASP A 163 -5.73 12.04 5.43
N VAL A 164 -6.56 11.37 4.63
CA VAL A 164 -6.69 11.60 3.19
C VAL A 164 -7.34 12.94 2.92
N GLU A 165 -6.75 13.70 2.01
CA GLU A 165 -7.21 15.03 1.62
C GLU A 165 -8.58 14.99 0.94
N LYS A 166 -9.42 16.00 1.16
CA LYS A 166 -10.78 16.02 0.60
C LYS A 166 -10.80 16.17 -0.92
N TRP A 167 -9.83 16.90 -1.47
CA TRP A 167 -9.77 17.21 -2.90
C TRP A 167 -9.53 15.97 -3.78
N VAL A 168 -9.15 14.82 -3.20
CA VAL A 168 -8.97 13.57 -3.95
C VAL A 168 -10.26 13.12 -4.66
N ASP A 169 -11.42 13.58 -4.16
CA ASP A 169 -12.74 13.30 -4.73
C ASP A 169 -13.22 14.39 -5.73
N ASP A 170 -12.45 15.46 -5.96
CA ASP A 170 -12.87 16.58 -6.84
C ASP A 170 -13.07 16.15 -8.30
N ARG A 171 -12.35 15.10 -8.74
CA ARG A 171 -12.51 14.48 -10.06
C ARG A 171 -13.44 13.27 -10.05
N GLY A 172 -14.27 13.20 -9.01
CA GLY A 172 -15.21 12.13 -8.72
C GLY A 172 -14.73 11.19 -7.61
N PRO A 173 -15.63 10.39 -7.02
CA PRO A 173 -15.33 9.56 -5.84
C PRO A 173 -14.13 8.64 -6.04
N SER A 174 -13.23 8.62 -5.07
CA SER A 174 -12.10 7.69 -4.97
C SER A 174 -12.38 6.61 -3.93
N ASP A 175 -11.74 5.44 -4.08
CA ASP A 175 -11.90 4.32 -3.17
C ASP A 175 -11.09 4.46 -1.87
N PHE A 176 -10.36 5.57 -1.73
CA PHE A 176 -9.59 5.94 -0.54
C PHE A 176 -9.98 7.31 0.02
N GLY A 177 -10.90 8.03 -0.61
CA GLY A 177 -11.31 9.38 -0.21
C GLY A 177 -12.52 9.43 0.73
N PRO A 178 -12.93 10.64 1.15
CA PRO A 178 -14.10 10.86 2.00
C PRO A 178 -15.40 10.25 1.47
N ALA A 179 -15.61 10.23 0.16
CA ALA A 179 -16.79 9.62 -0.46
C ALA A 179 -16.87 8.11 -0.19
N ALA A 180 -15.74 7.40 -0.25
CA ALA A 180 -15.69 5.98 0.14
C ALA A 180 -15.93 5.82 1.65
N ARG A 181 -15.31 6.67 2.49
CA ARG A 181 -15.47 6.62 3.95
C ARG A 181 -16.93 6.73 4.39
N ALA A 182 -17.70 7.59 3.73
CA ALA A 182 -19.12 7.81 4.00
C ALA A 182 -20.02 6.62 3.62
N GLY A 183 -19.55 5.75 2.72
CA GLY A 183 -20.33 4.65 2.16
C GLY A 183 -19.73 3.25 2.40
N LEU A 184 -18.79 3.09 3.34
CA LEU A 184 -18.10 1.81 3.54
C LEU A 184 -19.09 0.66 3.75
N GLN A 185 -18.75 -0.48 3.16
CA GLN A 185 -19.47 -1.73 3.30
C GLN A 185 -18.62 -2.72 4.08
N THR A 186 -19.24 -3.57 4.89
CA THR A 186 -18.53 -4.64 5.60
C THR A 186 -18.64 -5.95 4.83
N VAL A 187 -17.49 -6.56 4.55
CA VAL A 187 -17.38 -7.88 3.91
C VAL A 187 -16.83 -8.88 4.93
N ARG A 188 -17.32 -10.13 4.87
CA ARG A 188 -16.75 -11.24 5.66
C ARG A 188 -15.71 -11.97 4.83
N TRP A 189 -14.50 -12.07 5.35
CA TRP A 189 -13.40 -12.77 4.70
C TRP A 189 -12.57 -13.52 5.73
N ASN A 190 -12.40 -14.83 5.55
CA ASN A 190 -11.68 -15.72 6.46
C ASN A 190 -12.06 -15.56 7.95
N GLY A 191 -13.35 -15.36 8.24
CA GLY A 191 -13.86 -15.12 9.60
C GLY A 191 -13.78 -13.67 10.09
N TYR A 192 -13.01 -12.80 9.43
CA TYR A 192 -12.90 -11.38 9.76
C TYR A 192 -13.99 -10.56 9.10
N LYS A 193 -14.35 -9.43 9.73
CA LYS A 193 -15.19 -8.37 9.15
C LYS A 193 -14.27 -7.25 8.70
N ILE A 194 -14.27 -6.95 7.41
CA ILE A 194 -13.39 -5.96 6.80
C ILE A 194 -14.23 -4.89 6.15
N ASN A 195 -13.97 -3.63 6.49
CA ASN A 195 -14.59 -2.50 5.83
C ASN A 195 -13.90 -2.22 4.50
N VAL A 196 -14.70 -1.91 3.48
CA VAL A 196 -14.25 -1.74 2.11
C VAL A 196 -15.14 -0.74 1.35
N PRO A 197 -14.62 0.00 0.36
CA PRO A 197 -15.38 0.98 -0.43
C PRO A 197 -16.47 0.30 -1.28
N PRO A 198 -17.62 0.96 -1.54
CA PRO A 198 -18.62 0.47 -2.50
C PRO A 198 -18.02 0.06 -3.84
N LEU A 199 -18.56 -1.03 -4.42
CA LEU A 199 -18.11 -1.53 -5.72
C LEU A 199 -18.32 -0.51 -6.84
N GLU A 200 -19.34 0.33 -6.74
CA GLU A 200 -19.64 1.42 -7.69
C GLU A 200 -18.53 2.47 -7.71
N ILE A 201 -17.99 2.83 -6.53
CA ILE A 201 -16.84 3.74 -6.43
C ILE A 201 -15.60 3.08 -7.04
N GLN A 202 -15.35 1.80 -6.72
CA GLN A 202 -14.20 1.07 -7.27
C GLN A 202 -14.30 0.88 -8.79
N LEU A 203 -15.52 0.72 -9.34
CA LEU A 203 -15.76 0.70 -10.78
C LEU A 203 -15.39 2.05 -11.42
N ALA A 204 -15.90 3.16 -10.87
CA ALA A 204 -15.61 4.50 -11.37
C ALA A 204 -14.10 4.80 -11.34
N VAL A 205 -13.39 4.38 -10.29
CA VAL A 205 -11.92 4.47 -10.21
C VAL A 205 -11.26 3.67 -11.32
N CYS A 206 -11.70 2.44 -11.58
CA CYS A 206 -11.14 1.61 -12.66
C CYS A 206 -11.33 2.25 -14.03
N GLU A 207 -12.52 2.80 -14.30
CA GLU A 207 -12.86 3.47 -15.55
C GLU A 207 -12.02 4.73 -15.75
N ARG A 208 -11.93 5.61 -14.75
CA ARG A 208 -11.09 6.83 -14.80
C ARG A 208 -9.62 6.52 -15.01
N ARG A 209 -9.12 5.41 -14.47
CA ARG A 209 -7.73 4.95 -14.64
C ARG A 209 -7.49 4.15 -15.92
N GLY A 210 -8.52 3.92 -16.73
CA GLY A 210 -8.41 3.14 -17.98
C GLY A 210 -8.17 1.64 -17.76
N LEU A 211 -8.47 1.10 -16.58
CA LEU A 211 -8.28 -0.32 -16.22
C LEU A 211 -9.44 -1.18 -16.75
N LYS A 212 -9.58 -1.25 -18.08
CA LYS A 212 -10.75 -1.83 -18.78
C LYS A 212 -11.09 -3.25 -18.31
N ASP A 213 -10.10 -4.13 -18.23
CA ASP A 213 -10.32 -5.52 -17.81
C ASP A 213 -10.79 -5.60 -16.35
N ARG A 214 -10.23 -4.77 -15.48
CA ARG A 214 -10.64 -4.69 -14.07
C ARG A 214 -12.07 -4.16 -13.97
N ALA A 215 -12.40 -3.07 -14.66
CA ALA A 215 -13.74 -2.49 -14.69
C ALA A 215 -14.80 -3.51 -15.11
N LYS A 216 -14.52 -4.31 -16.15
CA LYS A 216 -15.42 -5.39 -16.60
C LYS A 216 -15.68 -6.43 -15.51
N ARG A 217 -14.64 -6.86 -14.78
CA ARG A 217 -14.78 -7.81 -13.67
C ARG A 217 -15.59 -7.22 -12.51
N VAL A 218 -15.41 -5.93 -12.20
CA VAL A 218 -16.22 -5.22 -11.18
C VAL A 218 -17.69 -5.13 -11.60
N GLN A 219 -17.97 -4.80 -12.87
CA GLN A 219 -19.34 -4.76 -13.41
C GLN A 219 -20.04 -6.12 -13.30
N GLN A 220 -19.33 -7.22 -13.58
CA GLN A 220 -19.87 -8.57 -13.43
C GLN A 220 -20.24 -8.89 -11.97
N ALA A 221 -19.42 -8.46 -11.01
CA ALA A 221 -19.71 -8.63 -9.59
C ALA A 221 -20.93 -7.82 -9.13
N LEU A 222 -21.07 -6.57 -9.59
CA LEU A 222 -22.24 -5.73 -9.33
C LEU A 222 -23.54 -6.38 -9.86
N GLY A 223 -23.52 -6.90 -11.08
CA GLY A 223 -24.67 -7.59 -11.68
C GLY A 223 -25.03 -8.91 -11.00
N SER A 224 -24.07 -9.57 -10.35
CA SER A 224 -24.28 -10.82 -9.61
C SER A 224 -24.88 -10.56 -8.21
N ASN A 225 -24.58 -9.41 -7.60
CA ASN A 225 -25.12 -9.00 -6.29
C ASN A 225 -26.55 -8.41 -6.36
N SER A 226 -27.09 -8.21 -7.56
CA SER A 226 -28.44 -7.67 -7.78
C SER A 226 -29.51 -8.76 -7.97
N ARG A 227 -29.19 -10.03 -7.72
CA ARG A 227 -30.09 -11.19 -7.78
C ARG A 227 -30.17 -11.86 -6.42
#